data_AF-A0A377PYU6-F1
#
_entry.id   AF-A0A377PYU6-F1
#
_cell.length_a   1.000
_cell.length_b   1.000
_cell.length_c   1.000
_cell.angle_alpha   90.00
_cell.angle_beta   90.00
_cell.angle_gamma   90.00
#
_symmetry.space_group_name_H-M   'P 1'
#
loop_
_entity.id
_entity.type
_entity.pdbx_description
1 polymer ?
#
loop_
_entity_poly.entity_id
_entity_poly.type
_entity_poly.pdbx_seq_one_letter_code
_entity_poly.pdbx_strand_id
1 'polypeptide(L)' 'MQKGYLLFFTTASAFEAEIVCKNLNLTFKLTPTPREFSSDCGIAIYFEVQNSQILQEALQEANIEFEMKIL' A
#
# COMPACT_ATOMS: atom_id res chain seq x y z
N MET A 1 11.27 9.80 7.66
CA MET A 1 10.88 8.74 6.72
C MET A 1 10.01 7.74 7.47
N GLN A 2 8.78 7.57 7.01
CA GLN A 2 7.80 6.61 7.51
C GLN A 2 7.81 5.40 6.60
N LYS A 3 7.65 4.21 7.17
CA LYS A 3 7.59 2.96 6.43
C LYS A 3 6.46 2.10 6.97
N GLY A 4 5.94 1.22 6.12
CA GLY A 4 4.73 0.50 6.47
C GLY A 4 4.29 -0.48 5.40
N TYR A 5 3.11 -1.04 5.62
CA TYR A 5 2.42 -1.93 4.71
C TYR A 5 1.04 -1.38 4.37
N LEU A 6 0.68 -1.46 3.09
CA LEU A 6 -0.69 -1.38 2.62
C LEU A 6 -1.22 -2.80 2.47
N LEU A 7 -2.32 -3.10 3.14
CA LEU A 7 -3.05 -4.35 3.07
C LEU A 7 -4.29 -4.13 2.19
N PHE A 8 -4.68 -5.15 1.43
CA PHE A 8 -5.74 -5.04 0.44
C PHE A 8 -6.74 -6.17 0.58
N PHE A 9 -8.02 -5.86 0.37
CA PHE A 9 -9.09 -6.87 0.37
C PHE A 9 -9.14 -7.67 -0.93
N THR A 10 -8.64 -7.10 -2.03
CA THR A 10 -8.59 -7.79 -3.33
C THR A 10 -7.21 -7.65 -3.98
N THR A 11 -6.85 -8.65 -4.79
CA THR A 11 -5.62 -8.62 -5.59
C THR A 11 -5.64 -7.49 -6.62
N ALA A 12 -6.81 -7.15 -7.16
CA ALA A 12 -6.99 -6.04 -8.09
C ALA A 12 -6.58 -4.70 -7.44
N SER A 13 -7.09 -4.41 -6.24
CA SER A 13 -6.74 -3.21 -5.48
C SER A 13 -5.23 -3.12 -5.18
N ALA A 14 -4.58 -4.25 -4.90
CA ALA A 14 -3.13 -4.29 -4.69
C ALA A 14 -2.35 -3.88 -5.96
N PHE A 15 -2.76 -4.34 -7.13
CA PHE A 15 -2.11 -3.96 -8.40
C PHE A 15 -2.44 -2.53 -8.83
N GLU A 16 -3.66 -2.05 -8.60
CA GLU A 16 -4.02 -0.64 -8.85
C GLU A 16 -3.21 0.29 -7.96
N ALA A 17 -3.05 -0.04 -6.67
CA ALA A 17 -2.22 0.70 -5.74
C ALA A 17 -0.74 0.68 -6.14
N GLU A 18 -0.26 -0.41 -6.75
CA GLU A 18 1.10 -0.47 -7.31
C GLU A 18 1.33 0.62 -8.36
N ILE A 19 0.35 0.85 -9.25
CA ILE A 19 0.42 1.88 -10.29
C ILE A 19 0.44 3.28 -9.65
N VAL A 20 -0.38 3.51 -8.62
CA VAL A 20 -0.37 4.78 -7.86
C VAL A 20 0.99 5.02 -7.22
N CYS A 21 1.56 4.02 -6.55
CA CYS A 21 2.89 4.12 -5.93
C CYS A 21 4.01 4.39 -6.95
N LYS A 22 3.95 3.78 -8.14
CA LYS A 22 4.88 4.06 -9.25
C LYS A 22 4.78 5.51 -9.71
N ASN A 23 3.57 6.03 -9.88
CA ASN A 23 3.33 7.41 -10.34
C ASN A 23 3.79 8.47 -9.34
N LEU A 24 3.80 8.14 -8.04
CA LEU A 24 4.32 9.00 -6.98
C LEU A 24 5.85 8.93 -6.82
N ASN A 25 6.55 8.12 -7.63
CA ASN A 25 7.99 7.90 -7.55
C ASN A 25 8.47 7.49 -6.13
N LEU A 26 7.65 6.71 -5.42
CA LEU A 26 7.96 6.27 -4.06
C LEU A 26 8.81 5.00 -4.07
N THR A 27 9.55 4.76 -2.98
CA THR A 27 10.18 3.47 -2.74
C THR A 27 9.10 2.51 -2.22
N PHE A 28 8.76 1.50 -3.02
CA PHE A 28 7.78 0.49 -2.64
C PHE A 28 8.15 -0.90 -3.16
N LYS A 29 7.55 -1.95 -2.59
CA LYS A 29 7.66 -3.34 -3.05
C LYS A 29 6.34 -4.08 -2.85
N LEU A 30 5.92 -4.84 -3.85
CA LEU A 30 4.90 -5.87 -3.67
C LEU A 30 5.51 -7.04 -2.87
N THR A 31 4.83 -7.45 -1.82
CA THR A 31 5.25 -8.55 -0.95
C THR A 31 4.06 -9.43 -0.63
N PRO A 32 4.27 -10.72 -0.28
CA PRO A 32 3.24 -11.45 0.43
C PRO A 32 2.88 -10.70 1.72
N THR A 33 1.64 -10.81 2.17
CA THR A 33 1.18 -10.20 3.43
C THR A 33 2.03 -10.73 4.59
N PRO A 34 2.63 -9.86 5.43
CA PRO A 34 3.35 -10.29 6.62
C PRO A 34 2.47 -11.10 7.56
N ARG A 35 3.01 -12.15 8.19
CA ARG A 35 2.24 -13.08 9.05
C ARG A 35 1.53 -12.43 10.24
N GLU A 36 2.05 -11.29 10.70
CA GLU A 36 1.48 -10.49 11.79
C GLU A 36 0.24 -9.68 11.36
N PHE A 37 -0.02 -9.58 10.06
CA PHE A 37 -1.17 -8.88 9.50
C PHE A 37 -2.10 -9.85 8.77
N SER A 38 -3.41 -9.64 8.91
CA SER A 38 -4.41 -10.36 8.14
C SER A 38 -4.81 -9.55 6.90
N SER A 39 -4.74 -10.17 5.73
CA SER A 39 -5.21 -9.57 4.47
C SER A 39 -5.86 -10.67 3.64
N ASP A 40 -7.01 -10.37 3.03
CA ASP A 40 -7.85 -11.36 2.34
C ASP A 40 -7.19 -11.87 1.05
N CYS A 41 -6.48 -10.98 0.33
CA CYS A 41 -5.86 -11.32 -0.95
C CYS A 41 -4.44 -11.90 -0.86
N GLY A 42 -3.84 -11.95 0.34
CA GLY A 42 -2.49 -12.47 0.56
C GLY A 42 -1.34 -11.61 0.01
N ILE A 43 -1.63 -10.45 -0.57
CA ILE A 43 -0.66 -9.50 -1.12
C ILE A 43 -0.70 -8.18 -0.32
N ALA A 44 0.46 -7.57 -0.13
CA ALA A 44 0.65 -6.27 0.47
C ALA A 44 1.65 -5.42 -0.34
N ILE A 45 1.63 -4.11 -0.12
CA ILE A 45 2.69 -3.20 -0.59
C ILE A 45 3.46 -2.69 0.63
N TYR A 46 4.74 -3.03 0.70
CA TYR A 46 5.67 -2.32 1.57
C TYR A 46 6.03 -0.97 0.96
N PHE A 47 6.04 0.10 1.75
CA PHE A 47 6.39 1.44 1.29
C PHE A 47 7.37 2.15 2.24
N GLU A 48 8.13 3.09 1.67
CA GLU A 48 8.93 4.07 2.39
C GLU A 48 8.68 5.46 1.81
N VAL A 49 8.20 6.39 2.65
CA VAL A 49 7.76 7.72 2.24
C VAL A 49 8.19 8.78 3.25
N GLN A 50 8.35 10.03 2.81
CA GLN A 50 8.60 11.13 3.77
C GLN A 50 7.34 11.47 4.56
N ASN A 51 6.20 11.45 3.89
CA ASN A 51 4.89 11.73 4.46
C ASN A 51 3.87 10.70 3.95
N SER A 52 3.35 9.87 4.86
CA SER A 52 2.31 8.87 4.57
C SER A 52 0.99 9.49 4.11
N GLN A 53 0.73 10.74 4.48
CA GLN A 53 -0.48 11.47 4.08
C GLN A 53 -0.60 11.57 2.55
N ILE A 54 0.50 11.85 1.84
CA ILE A 54 0.50 11.98 0.37
C ILE A 54 0.13 10.64 -0.30
N LEU A 55 0.65 9.53 0.25
CA LEU A 55 0.32 8.19 -0.24
C LEU A 55 -1.15 7.87 0.06
N GLN A 56 -1.63 8.19 1.25
CA GLN A 56 -3.01 7.94 1.66
C GLN A 56 -3.99 8.71 0.77
N GLU A 57 -3.75 10.00 0.54
CA GLU A 57 -4.59 10.86 -0.30
C GLU A 57 -4.66 10.34 -1.74
N ALA A 58 -3.52 9.99 -2.33
CA ALA A 58 -3.48 9.46 -3.70
C ALA A 58 -4.24 8.13 -3.87
N LEU A 59 -4.17 7.25 -2.87
CA LEU A 59 -4.92 5.98 -2.89
C LEU A 59 -6.43 6.22 -2.72
N GLN A 60 -6.81 7.20 -1.89
CA GLN A 60 -8.21 7.60 -1.70
C GLN A 60 -8.78 8.26 -2.96
N GLU A 61 -8.04 9.13 -3.63
CA GLU A 61 -8.43 9.74 -4.91
C GLU A 61 -8.62 8.67 -6.01
N ALA A 62 -7.81 7.61 -5.97
CA ALA A 62 -7.95 6.45 -6.85
C ALA A 62 -9.11 5.51 -6.47
N ASN A 63 -9.88 5.80 -5.40
CA ASN A 63 -10.95 4.96 -4.87
C ASN A 63 -10.51 3.52 -4.54
N ILE A 64 -9.26 3.35 -4.09
CA ILE A 64 -8.71 2.05 -3.71
C ILE A 64 -9.02 1.82 -2.23
N GLU A 65 -9.63 0.68 -1.91
CA GLU A 65 -9.81 0.22 -0.53
C GLU A 65 -8.53 -0.44 -0.02
N PHE A 66 -8.01 0.07 1.10
CA PHE A 66 -6.80 -0.45 1.74
C PHE A 66 -6.83 -0.24 3.25
N GLU A 67 -5.98 -0.99 3.96
CA GLU A 67 -5.61 -0.72 5.34
C GLU A 67 -4.11 -0.39 5.43
N MET A 68 -3.77 0.75 6.02
CA MET A 68 -2.38 1.17 6.19
C MET A 68 -1.87 0.85 7.59
N LYS A 69 -0.73 0.15 7.68
CA LYS A 69 0.00 -0.13 8.94
C LYS A 69 1.38 0.52 8.87
N ILE A 70 1.66 1.45 9.77
CA ILE A 70 2.98 2.07 9.93
C ILE A 70 3.81 1.23 10.90
N LEU A 71 5.11 1.08 10.62
CA LEU A 71 6.10 0.40 11.47
C LEU A 71 6.84 1.37 12.39
#